data_AF-A0A931V895-F1
#
_entry.id   AF-A0A931V895-F1
#
_cell.length_a   1.000
_cell.length_b   1.000
_cell.length_c   1.000
_cell.angle_alpha   90.00
_cell.angle_beta   90.00
_cell.angle_gamma   90.00
#
_symmetry.space_group_name_H-M   'P 1'
#
loop_
_entity.id
_entity.type
_entity.pdbx_description
1 polymer ?
#
loop_
_entity_poly.entity_id
_entity_poly.type
_entity_poly.pdbx_seq_one_letter_code
_entity_poly.pdbx_strand_id
1 'polypeptide(L)'
;VLSAVGGAGRLITYNGVGGGGGGRIAVLYNSSAQASLPKPTIQFNAAPGYTGTASAKLSDIGTVYFTNSVLLSNVLTGVYGQLRGFSAWEVDRLTVTSSIVRFAEEGFRLTVTQDLVIGTNGRLQVGGSVYAYPWTNLNARVWPVLPTPCNTGQYSLVNVGGNLRLTNNAQLTLYNAITGAATETYGNLLTVTGQLWVAANSWIYPVSHPINGGSAFMVLGSLRVDSGGGIDANGRGFVKKGATAGLGPGGGLNPNSSPTNCGGGGYGGAGGGWPVGTNVGGGVTYGSSNAPIEPGSSGAQWVNGIAGFGGGLVRIQVNNSVQHDGLIRANGGTPYDTAGGSGGGIYLRCRSLSGAGTFQANGAAAAAGATFHGGGGGRIALWRMYHTFTSTNVTVTGGAAGGAQGKAGTNGTIFWGQIPVPGTFFTGK
;
A
#
# COMPACT_ATOMS: atom_id res chain seq x y z
N VAL A 1 -5.69 -8.47 -31.48
CA VAL A 1 -6.09 -8.19 -30.08
C VAL A 1 -6.55 -9.50 -29.46
N LEU A 2 -6.03 -9.87 -28.30
CA LEU A 2 -6.43 -11.06 -27.53
C LEU A 2 -7.34 -10.61 -26.38
N SER A 3 -8.51 -11.21 -26.19
CA SER A 3 -9.50 -10.75 -25.21
C SER A 3 -10.10 -11.90 -24.42
N ALA A 4 -10.12 -11.75 -23.09
CA ALA A 4 -10.72 -12.67 -22.13
C ALA A 4 -11.28 -11.85 -20.95
N VAL A 5 -12.30 -11.04 -21.21
CA VAL A 5 -12.85 -10.08 -20.25
C VAL A 5 -13.89 -10.75 -19.35
N GLY A 6 -13.90 -10.39 -18.06
CA GLY A 6 -14.90 -10.85 -17.10
C GLY A 6 -16.32 -10.36 -17.43
N GLY A 7 -17.32 -11.20 -17.19
CA GLY A 7 -18.72 -10.83 -17.44
C GLY A 7 -19.20 -9.69 -16.53
N ALA A 8 -20.00 -8.77 -17.06
CA ALA A 8 -20.60 -7.71 -16.25
C ALA A 8 -21.68 -8.28 -15.31
N GLY A 9 -21.76 -7.77 -14.09
CA GLY A 9 -22.86 -8.11 -13.19
C GLY A 9 -24.11 -7.31 -13.56
N ARG A 10 -25.26 -7.98 -13.70
CA ARG A 10 -26.56 -7.34 -13.99
C ARG A 10 -27.17 -6.78 -12.72
N LEU A 11 -27.49 -5.48 -12.71
CA LEU A 11 -28.26 -4.85 -11.64
C LEU A 11 -29.70 -5.40 -11.65
N ILE A 12 -30.07 -6.11 -10.59
CA ILE A 12 -31.45 -6.32 -10.18
C ILE A 12 -31.55 -5.70 -8.79
N THR A 13 -32.67 -5.04 -8.49
CA THR A 13 -32.97 -4.04 -7.45
C THR A 13 -32.59 -4.36 -5.99
N TYR A 14 -31.81 -5.40 -5.69
CA TYR A 14 -31.32 -5.75 -4.35
C TYR A 14 -29.80 -5.90 -4.29
N ASN A 15 -29.24 -5.49 -3.15
CA ASN A 15 -27.83 -5.44 -2.81
C ASN A 15 -27.03 -6.69 -3.23
N GLY A 16 -25.90 -6.49 -3.94
CA GLY A 16 -24.79 -7.46 -3.95
C GLY A 16 -24.51 -8.23 -5.23
N VAL A 17 -24.57 -7.62 -6.42
CA VAL A 17 -24.00 -8.23 -7.63
C VAL A 17 -22.53 -7.84 -7.83
N GLY A 18 -21.69 -8.82 -8.16
CA GLY A 18 -20.27 -8.63 -8.51
C GLY A 18 -20.04 -8.91 -9.99
N GLY A 19 -19.07 -8.22 -10.60
CA GLY A 19 -18.59 -8.56 -11.93
C GLY A 19 -17.75 -9.84 -11.90
N GLY A 20 -17.68 -10.59 -12.99
CA GLY A 20 -16.76 -11.73 -13.12
C GLY A 20 -15.30 -11.29 -13.10
N GLY A 21 -14.37 -12.13 -12.64
CA GLY A 21 -12.94 -11.86 -12.78
C GLY A 21 -12.49 -11.89 -14.25
N GLY A 22 -11.35 -11.27 -14.55
CA GLY A 22 -10.75 -11.38 -15.88
C GLY A 22 -10.30 -12.82 -16.17
N GLY A 23 -10.34 -13.22 -17.45
CA GLY A 23 -9.96 -14.55 -17.92
C GLY A 23 -8.45 -14.76 -18.04
N ARG A 24 -8.05 -15.83 -18.73
CA ARG A 24 -6.64 -16.18 -18.93
C ARG A 24 -6.27 -16.14 -20.41
N ILE A 25 -5.15 -15.49 -20.73
CA ILE A 25 -4.56 -15.45 -22.07
C ILE A 25 -3.16 -16.04 -21.97
N ALA A 26 -2.79 -16.90 -22.91
CA ALA A 26 -1.42 -17.41 -23.04
C ALA A 26 -0.89 -17.12 -24.45
N VAL A 27 0.26 -16.46 -24.52
CA VAL A 27 0.99 -16.17 -25.75
C VAL A 27 2.27 -17.00 -25.75
N LEU A 28 2.21 -18.13 -26.44
CA LEU A 28 3.32 -19.07 -26.57
C LEU A 28 3.98 -18.89 -27.94
N TYR A 29 5.29 -18.71 -27.94
CA TYR A 29 6.08 -18.55 -29.16
C TYR A 29 7.49 -19.12 -28.97
N ASN A 30 8.13 -19.48 -30.09
CA ASN A 30 9.54 -19.84 -30.10
C ASN A 30 10.38 -18.55 -30.13
N SER A 31 11.06 -18.27 -29.02
CA SER A 31 11.85 -17.04 -28.82
C SER A 31 13.01 -16.90 -29.80
N SER A 32 13.69 -17.99 -30.15
CA SER A 32 14.84 -17.93 -31.06
C SER A 32 14.39 -17.68 -32.50
N ALA A 33 13.30 -18.32 -32.92
CA ALA A 33 12.69 -18.06 -34.23
C ALA A 33 12.09 -16.64 -34.32
N GLN A 34 11.50 -16.13 -33.25
CA GLN A 34 10.92 -14.78 -33.23
C GLN A 34 11.98 -13.68 -33.30
N ALA A 35 13.21 -13.93 -32.85
CA ALA A 35 14.30 -12.94 -32.89
C ALA A 35 14.72 -12.55 -34.31
N SER A 36 14.47 -13.40 -35.31
CA SER A 36 14.75 -13.11 -36.72
C SER A 36 13.54 -12.55 -37.48
N LEU A 37 12.41 -12.32 -36.80
CA LEU A 37 11.17 -11.83 -37.41
C LEU A 37 10.79 -10.45 -36.85
N PRO A 38 10.10 -9.60 -37.64
CA PRO A 38 9.53 -8.36 -37.13
C PRO A 38 8.65 -8.61 -35.89
N LYS A 39 8.82 -7.76 -34.88
CA LYS A 39 8.04 -7.86 -33.63
C LYS A 39 6.57 -7.50 -33.89
N PRO A 40 5.61 -8.42 -33.72
CA PRO A 40 4.19 -8.08 -33.81
C PRO A 40 3.77 -7.18 -32.64
N THR A 41 2.78 -6.33 -32.89
CA THR A 41 2.12 -5.59 -31.80
C THR A 41 1.06 -6.49 -31.16
N ILE A 42 1.24 -6.82 -29.89
CA ILE A 42 0.28 -7.62 -29.12
C ILE A 42 -0.51 -6.71 -28.18
N GLN A 43 -1.81 -6.59 -28.45
CA GLN A 43 -2.78 -6.04 -27.51
C GLN A 43 -3.51 -7.18 -26.80
N PHE A 44 -3.64 -7.09 -25.48
CA PHE A 44 -4.33 -8.06 -24.65
C PHE A 44 -5.29 -7.39 -23.67
N ASN A 45 -6.45 -8.01 -23.46
CA ASN A 45 -7.48 -7.52 -22.56
C ASN A 45 -8.04 -8.65 -21.70
N ALA A 46 -7.49 -8.81 -20.51
CA ALA A 46 -8.01 -9.65 -19.44
C ALA A 46 -8.66 -8.79 -18.35
N ALA A 47 -9.39 -7.73 -18.72
CA ALA A 47 -10.06 -6.86 -17.75
C ALA A 47 -11.10 -7.62 -16.90
N PRO A 48 -11.34 -7.19 -15.65
CA PRO A 48 -12.42 -7.71 -14.84
C PRO A 48 -13.77 -7.21 -15.38
N GLY A 49 -14.82 -7.93 -15.01
CA GLY A 49 -16.20 -7.51 -15.20
C GLY A 49 -16.55 -6.33 -14.30
N TYR A 50 -17.39 -5.45 -14.82
CA TYR A 50 -17.83 -4.25 -14.14
C TYR A 50 -19.26 -4.42 -13.59
N THR A 51 -19.57 -3.70 -12.51
CA THR A 51 -20.95 -3.42 -12.10
C THR A 51 -21.16 -1.92 -12.15
N GLY A 52 -22.21 -1.44 -12.81
CA GLY A 52 -22.37 -0.04 -13.25
C GLY A 52 -22.57 1.02 -12.16
N THR A 53 -22.10 0.83 -10.93
CA THR A 53 -22.23 1.83 -9.83
C THR A 53 -20.88 2.16 -9.20
N ALA A 54 -20.78 3.34 -8.59
CA ALA A 54 -19.59 3.79 -7.86
C ALA A 54 -19.19 2.88 -6.67
N SER A 55 -20.08 1.97 -6.25
CA SER A 55 -19.87 0.96 -5.20
C SER A 55 -19.49 -0.43 -5.76
N ALA A 56 -19.09 -0.51 -7.03
CA ALA A 56 -18.71 -1.75 -7.70
C ALA A 56 -17.62 -2.50 -6.93
N LYS A 57 -17.93 -3.74 -6.50
CA LYS A 57 -16.91 -4.70 -6.07
C LYS A 57 -16.11 -5.08 -7.33
N LEU A 58 -14.95 -4.46 -7.51
CA LEU A 58 -14.06 -4.79 -8.62
C LEU A 58 -13.51 -6.20 -8.38
N SER A 59 -13.82 -7.11 -9.30
CA SER A 59 -13.09 -8.37 -9.41
C SER A 59 -11.67 -8.10 -9.93
N ASP A 60 -10.75 -9.03 -9.69
CA ASP A 60 -9.37 -8.82 -10.11
C ASP A 60 -9.20 -8.95 -11.63
N ILE A 61 -8.20 -8.27 -12.16
CA ILE A 61 -7.74 -8.42 -13.55
C ILE A 61 -7.27 -9.86 -13.78
N GLY A 62 -7.54 -10.40 -14.96
CA GLY A 62 -7.16 -11.75 -15.37
C GLY A 62 -5.67 -11.88 -15.67
N THR A 63 -5.20 -13.10 -15.96
CA THR A 63 -3.76 -13.37 -16.18
C THR A 63 -3.41 -13.41 -17.66
N VAL A 64 -2.24 -12.87 -18.01
CA VAL A 64 -1.69 -12.91 -19.36
C VAL A 64 -0.27 -13.49 -19.28
N TYR A 65 -0.10 -14.71 -19.77
CA TYR A 65 1.17 -15.41 -19.80
C TYR A 65 1.89 -15.16 -21.13
N PHE A 66 3.18 -14.86 -21.07
CA PHE A 66 4.08 -14.83 -22.23
C PHE A 66 5.25 -15.78 -22.00
N THR A 67 5.75 -16.43 -23.07
CA THR A 67 7.00 -17.23 -23.02
C THR A 67 8.17 -16.43 -22.41
N ASN A 68 8.28 -15.14 -22.75
CA ASN A 68 9.14 -14.15 -22.11
C ASN A 68 8.71 -12.73 -22.57
N SER A 69 9.45 -11.69 -22.15
CA SER A 69 9.12 -10.29 -22.40
C SER A 69 9.40 -9.78 -23.83
N VAL A 70 9.99 -10.57 -24.73
CA VAL A 70 10.44 -10.10 -26.05
C VAL A 70 9.31 -9.45 -26.85
N LEU A 71 8.10 -10.02 -26.80
CA LEU A 71 6.93 -9.49 -27.51
C LEU A 71 6.17 -8.37 -26.76
N LEU A 72 6.56 -8.02 -25.53
CA LEU A 72 5.87 -6.98 -24.76
C LEU A 72 6.22 -5.58 -25.27
N SER A 73 5.21 -4.77 -25.59
CA SER A 73 5.40 -3.37 -25.99
C SER A 73 5.93 -2.53 -24.82
N ASN A 74 6.81 -1.58 -25.09
CA ASN A 74 7.25 -0.58 -24.12
C ASN A 74 6.26 0.61 -24.01
N VAL A 75 5.24 0.65 -24.87
CA VAL A 75 4.08 1.53 -24.77
C VAL A 75 2.84 0.65 -24.53
N LEU A 76 2.41 0.60 -23.27
CA LEU A 76 1.26 -0.16 -22.81
C LEU A 76 0.03 0.76 -22.81
N THR A 77 -0.76 0.66 -23.89
CA THR A 77 -1.98 1.44 -24.07
C THR A 77 -3.19 0.55 -24.31
N GLY A 78 -4.23 0.69 -23.49
CA GLY A 78 -5.45 -0.10 -23.64
C GLY A 78 -5.28 -1.58 -23.29
N VAL A 79 -4.29 -1.92 -22.46
CA VAL A 79 -3.99 -3.33 -22.11
C VAL A 79 -4.31 -3.64 -20.65
N TYR A 80 -4.81 -4.84 -20.40
CA TYR A 80 -5.33 -5.23 -19.09
C TYR A 80 -4.89 -6.65 -18.75
N GLY A 81 -4.20 -6.83 -17.64
CA GLY A 81 -3.87 -8.16 -17.15
C GLY A 81 -2.68 -8.24 -16.19
N GLN A 82 -2.62 -9.36 -15.49
CA GLN A 82 -1.49 -9.77 -14.67
C GLN A 82 -0.49 -10.50 -15.56
N LEU A 83 0.62 -9.84 -15.88
CA LEU A 83 1.70 -10.40 -16.68
C LEU A 83 2.47 -11.46 -15.88
N ARG A 84 2.66 -12.61 -16.53
CA ARG A 84 3.26 -13.83 -15.97
C ARG A 84 4.20 -14.48 -17.00
N GLY A 85 5.09 -15.34 -16.53
CA GLY A 85 5.98 -16.17 -17.36
C GLY A 85 7.41 -15.67 -17.50
N PHE A 86 7.76 -14.53 -16.90
CA PHE A 86 9.12 -13.99 -16.86
C PHE A 86 9.34 -13.16 -15.59
N SER A 87 10.53 -13.27 -14.99
CA SER A 87 10.88 -12.65 -13.71
C SER A 87 11.61 -11.31 -13.85
N ALA A 88 11.99 -10.91 -15.06
CA ALA A 88 12.67 -9.65 -15.30
C ALA A 88 12.25 -9.03 -16.64
N TRP A 89 12.19 -7.71 -16.69
CA TRP A 89 12.00 -6.95 -17.91
C TRP A 89 12.83 -5.68 -17.91
N GLU A 90 13.65 -5.53 -18.94
CA GLU A 90 14.49 -4.36 -19.17
C GLU A 90 14.04 -3.64 -20.44
N VAL A 91 13.86 -2.33 -20.34
CA VAL A 91 13.49 -1.45 -21.44
C VAL A 91 14.12 -0.07 -21.27
N ASP A 92 14.29 0.67 -22.37
CA ASP A 92 14.79 2.03 -22.29
C ASP A 92 13.80 3.00 -21.65
N ARG A 93 12.55 2.94 -22.11
CA ARG A 93 11.44 3.79 -21.65
C ARG A 93 10.20 2.94 -21.53
N LEU A 94 9.34 3.25 -20.56
CA LEU A 94 8.06 2.58 -20.41
C LEU A 94 6.95 3.61 -20.25
N THR A 95 5.89 3.48 -21.04
CA THR A 95 4.66 4.29 -20.90
C THR A 95 3.46 3.39 -20.63
N VAL A 96 2.67 3.73 -19.60
CA VAL A 96 1.44 3.03 -19.23
C VAL A 96 0.28 4.01 -19.24
N THR A 97 -0.67 3.83 -20.16
CA THR A 97 -1.84 4.71 -20.34
C THR A 97 -3.08 3.89 -20.60
N SER A 98 -4.22 4.29 -20.02
CA SER A 98 -5.51 3.60 -20.19
C SER A 98 -5.40 2.08 -20.02
N SER A 99 -4.62 1.64 -19.03
CA SER A 99 -4.19 0.25 -18.87
C SER A 99 -4.20 -0.12 -17.40
N ILE A 100 -4.45 -1.40 -17.09
CA ILE A 100 -4.20 -1.97 -15.76
C ILE A 100 -3.27 -3.17 -15.95
N VAL A 101 -2.00 -2.97 -15.63
CA VAL A 101 -0.96 -3.99 -15.82
C VAL A 101 -0.33 -4.31 -14.47
N ARG A 102 -0.33 -5.60 -14.11
CA ARG A 102 0.37 -6.09 -12.93
C ARG A 102 1.51 -7.00 -13.33
N PHE A 103 2.73 -6.70 -12.90
CA PHE A 103 3.82 -7.66 -12.90
C PHE A 103 3.73 -8.49 -11.62
N ALA A 104 3.10 -9.66 -11.74
CA ALA A 104 2.64 -10.45 -10.61
C ALA A 104 3.62 -11.55 -10.18
N GLU A 105 4.72 -11.75 -10.91
CA GLU A 105 5.77 -12.68 -10.51
C GLU A 105 6.44 -12.21 -9.20
N GLU A 106 6.74 -13.16 -8.33
CA GLU A 106 7.49 -12.89 -7.10
C GLU A 106 8.94 -12.55 -7.44
N GLY A 107 9.53 -11.60 -6.72
CA GLY A 107 10.88 -11.15 -7.01
C GLY A 107 11.05 -10.46 -8.37
N PHE A 108 9.96 -10.02 -9.01
CA PHE A 108 10.00 -9.43 -10.35
C PHE A 108 10.94 -8.22 -10.41
N ARG A 109 11.77 -8.14 -11.44
CA ARG A 109 12.72 -7.02 -11.66
C ARG A 109 12.32 -6.23 -12.89
N LEU A 110 11.77 -5.04 -12.68
CA LEU A 110 11.55 -4.06 -13.73
C LEU A 110 12.74 -3.10 -13.78
N THR A 111 13.43 -3.02 -14.91
CA THR A 111 14.46 -2.00 -15.17
C THR A 111 14.02 -1.13 -16.34
N VAL A 112 13.82 0.16 -16.08
CA VAL A 112 13.61 1.20 -17.08
C VAL A 112 14.86 2.08 -17.08
N THR A 113 15.71 1.99 -18.10
CA THR A 113 17.03 2.66 -18.07
C THR A 113 16.91 4.19 -18.16
N GLN A 114 15.79 4.71 -18.70
CA GLN A 114 15.47 6.13 -18.77
C GLN A 114 14.14 6.42 -18.03
N ASP A 115 13.19 7.09 -18.67
CA ASP A 115 11.95 7.56 -18.05
C ASP A 115 10.85 6.47 -18.02
N LEU A 116 10.16 6.37 -16.88
CA LEU A 116 8.89 5.64 -16.70
C LEU A 116 7.74 6.65 -16.57
N VAL A 117 6.74 6.54 -17.44
CA VAL A 117 5.56 7.40 -17.44
C VAL A 117 4.32 6.55 -17.20
N ILE A 118 3.60 6.82 -16.11
CA ILE A 118 2.23 6.37 -15.91
C ILE A 118 1.36 7.59 -16.23
N GLY A 119 0.77 7.56 -17.42
CA GLY A 119 -0.03 8.65 -17.95
C GLY A 119 -1.52 8.45 -17.66
N THR A 120 -2.34 9.07 -18.49
CA THR A 120 -3.80 9.12 -18.35
C THR A 120 -4.42 7.77 -18.02
N ASN A 121 -5.05 7.67 -16.85
CA ASN A 121 -5.71 6.47 -16.31
C ASN A 121 -4.83 5.20 -16.31
N GLY A 122 -3.50 5.34 -16.39
CA GLY A 122 -2.56 4.23 -16.32
C GLY A 122 -2.48 3.69 -14.90
N ARG A 123 -2.52 2.37 -14.76
CA ARG A 123 -2.32 1.68 -13.48
C ARG A 123 -1.24 0.63 -13.64
N LEU A 124 -0.08 0.89 -13.05
CA LEU A 124 1.02 -0.05 -12.97
C LEU A 124 1.03 -0.68 -11.58
N GLN A 125 1.10 -2.00 -11.51
CA GLN A 125 1.14 -2.75 -10.28
C GLN A 125 2.34 -3.69 -10.30
N VAL A 126 3.05 -3.82 -9.18
CA VAL A 126 4.20 -4.72 -9.04
C VAL A 126 4.04 -5.55 -7.77
N GLY A 127 4.26 -6.85 -7.89
CA GLY A 127 4.04 -7.83 -6.83
C GLY A 127 2.60 -8.29 -6.71
N GLY A 128 2.29 -9.03 -5.64
CA GLY A 128 0.93 -9.53 -5.37
C GLY A 128 0.54 -10.71 -6.25
N SER A 129 1.29 -11.82 -6.14
CA SER A 129 1.18 -13.01 -6.98
C SER A 129 -0.10 -13.84 -6.75
N VAL A 130 -0.78 -13.70 -5.61
CA VAL A 130 -1.95 -14.50 -5.21
C VAL A 130 -3.01 -13.64 -4.50
N TYR A 131 -4.29 -14.03 -4.65
CA TYR A 131 -5.45 -13.45 -3.97
C TYR A 131 -5.73 -14.23 -2.67
N ALA A 132 -5.55 -13.61 -1.50
CA ALA A 132 -6.01 -14.15 -0.23
C ALA A 132 -7.33 -13.50 0.17
N TYR A 133 -8.37 -14.32 0.27
CA TYR A 133 -9.50 -13.98 1.10
C TYR A 133 -9.09 -14.23 2.56
N PRO A 134 -8.95 -13.21 3.42
CA PRO A 134 -9.04 -13.46 4.85
C PRO A 134 -10.49 -13.89 5.08
N TRP A 135 -10.66 -15.19 5.30
CA TRP A 135 -11.95 -15.86 5.48
C TRP A 135 -12.95 -14.99 6.27
N THR A 136 -14.17 -14.93 5.72
CA THR A 136 -15.45 -14.45 6.26
C THR A 136 -15.83 -12.94 6.10
N ASN A 137 -16.90 -12.74 5.30
CA ASN A 137 -17.94 -11.66 5.30
C ASN A 137 -17.74 -10.41 4.41
N LEU A 138 -18.28 -10.53 3.19
CA LEU A 138 -18.87 -9.60 2.20
C LEU A 138 -18.67 -8.06 2.15
N ASN A 139 -18.10 -7.35 3.13
CA ASN A 139 -18.11 -5.87 3.12
C ASN A 139 -16.73 -5.19 3.25
N ALA A 140 -15.64 -5.93 3.37
CA ALA A 140 -14.28 -5.36 3.41
C ALA A 140 -13.74 -5.18 1.98
N ARG A 141 -13.20 -4.00 1.64
CA ARG A 141 -12.44 -3.80 0.40
C ARG A 141 -11.35 -4.88 0.33
N VAL A 142 -11.47 -5.76 -0.67
CA VAL A 142 -10.58 -6.89 -0.88
C VAL A 142 -9.26 -6.36 -1.42
N TRP A 143 -8.20 -6.48 -0.63
CA TRP A 143 -6.85 -6.25 -1.13
C TRP A 143 -6.36 -7.55 -1.77
N PRO A 144 -5.83 -7.52 -3.01
CA PRO A 144 -5.03 -8.63 -3.51
C PRO A 144 -3.86 -8.78 -2.56
N VAL A 145 -3.82 -9.85 -1.79
CA VAL A 145 -2.64 -10.17 -1.01
C VAL A 145 -2.29 -11.64 -1.03
N LEU A 146 -0.99 -11.91 -1.00
CA LEU A 146 -0.39 -13.21 -0.81
C LEU A 146 -1.03 -13.92 0.41
N PRO A 147 -1.57 -15.13 0.26
CA PRO A 147 -1.73 -16.03 1.37
C PRO A 147 -0.35 -16.35 1.91
N THR A 148 -0.21 -16.33 3.23
CA THR A 148 0.92 -17.01 3.88
C THR A 148 0.97 -18.49 3.50
N PRO A 149 2.15 -19.09 3.30
CA PRO A 149 3.45 -18.48 3.11
C PRO A 149 3.97 -18.70 1.68
N CYS A 150 4.10 -17.62 0.89
CA CYS A 150 5.21 -17.56 -0.05
C CYS A 150 6.48 -17.36 0.79
N ASN A 151 7.30 -18.40 0.86
CA ASN A 151 8.51 -18.50 1.69
C ASN A 151 9.77 -17.93 1.02
N THR A 152 9.68 -17.23 -0.11
CA THR A 152 10.91 -16.96 -0.87
C THR A 152 11.67 -15.73 -0.38
N GLY A 153 11.08 -14.83 0.41
CA GLY A 153 11.76 -13.63 0.92
C GLY A 153 12.32 -12.73 -0.19
N GLN A 154 11.87 -12.92 -1.43
CA GLN A 154 12.33 -12.17 -2.60
C GLN A 154 11.41 -10.97 -2.82
N TYR A 155 11.98 -9.78 -2.62
CA TYR A 155 11.32 -8.51 -2.93
C TYR A 155 11.31 -8.28 -4.44
N SER A 156 10.27 -7.64 -4.96
CA SER A 156 10.30 -7.14 -6.34
C SER A 156 11.04 -5.79 -6.40
N LEU A 157 11.68 -5.54 -7.53
CA LEU A 157 12.47 -4.35 -7.80
C LEU A 157 11.85 -3.56 -8.95
N VAL A 158 11.72 -2.25 -8.77
CA VAL A 158 11.43 -1.29 -9.84
C VAL A 158 12.57 -0.29 -9.88
N ASN A 159 13.41 -0.37 -10.90
CA ASN A 159 14.53 0.54 -11.12
C ASN A 159 14.24 1.46 -12.30
N VAL A 160 14.27 2.77 -12.07
CA VAL A 160 14.08 3.82 -13.08
C VAL A 160 15.32 4.70 -13.12
N GLY A 161 16.09 4.59 -14.21
CA GLY A 161 17.34 5.34 -14.40
C GLY A 161 17.13 6.83 -14.70
N GLY A 162 15.95 7.21 -15.18
CA GLY A 162 15.51 8.59 -15.37
C GLY A 162 14.45 9.02 -14.35
N ASN A 163 13.39 9.65 -14.84
CA ASN A 163 12.28 10.15 -14.05
C ASN A 163 11.11 9.15 -14.02
N LEU A 164 10.39 9.13 -12.89
CA LEU A 164 9.11 8.47 -12.76
C LEU A 164 8.00 9.51 -12.67
N ARG A 165 7.08 9.53 -13.64
CA ARG A 165 6.00 10.53 -13.71
C ARG A 165 4.64 9.86 -13.61
N LEU A 166 3.81 10.30 -12.66
CA LEU A 166 2.41 9.89 -12.51
C LEU A 166 1.50 11.11 -12.76
N THR A 167 0.75 11.07 -13.85
CA THR A 167 -0.12 12.20 -14.27
C THR A 167 -1.51 11.72 -14.70
N ASN A 168 -2.50 12.62 -14.66
CA ASN A 168 -3.82 12.38 -15.25
C ASN A 168 -4.54 11.12 -14.71
N ASN A 169 -4.73 11.03 -13.39
CA ASN A 169 -5.33 9.87 -12.71
C ASN A 169 -4.48 8.59 -12.75
N ALA A 170 -3.15 8.75 -12.82
CA ALA A 170 -2.22 7.64 -12.79
C ALA A 170 -2.13 6.98 -11.41
N GLN A 171 -1.91 5.67 -11.41
CA GLN A 171 -1.73 4.89 -10.18
C GLN A 171 -0.51 3.97 -10.28
N LEU A 172 0.31 3.96 -9.22
CA LEU A 172 1.33 2.96 -8.99
C LEU A 172 0.99 2.20 -7.71
N THR A 173 0.87 0.88 -7.76
CA THR A 173 0.66 0.04 -6.57
C THR A 173 1.84 -0.91 -6.37
N LEU A 174 2.39 -0.92 -5.16
CA LEU A 174 3.46 -1.82 -4.75
C LEU A 174 2.91 -2.81 -3.72
N TYR A 175 2.67 -4.04 -4.16
CA TYR A 175 2.25 -5.14 -3.28
C TYR A 175 3.48 -5.82 -2.70
N ASN A 176 3.71 -5.63 -1.40
CA ASN A 176 4.97 -5.98 -0.76
C ASN A 176 5.04 -7.45 -0.36
N ALA A 177 6.19 -8.06 -0.67
CA ALA A 177 6.54 -9.40 -0.22
C ALA A 177 6.79 -9.43 1.32
N ILE A 178 6.86 -10.63 1.88
CA ILE A 178 7.34 -10.82 3.24
C ILE A 178 8.80 -10.38 3.37
N THR A 179 9.17 -9.86 4.53
CA THR A 179 10.57 -9.61 4.90
C THR A 179 11.02 -10.69 5.86
N GLY A 180 12.11 -11.40 5.51
CA GLY A 180 12.75 -12.37 6.38
C GLY A 180 13.56 -11.71 7.50
N ALA A 181 14.10 -12.52 8.43
CA ALA A 181 14.97 -12.06 9.51
C ALA A 181 16.42 -11.70 9.07
N ALA A 182 16.70 -11.65 7.76
CA ALA A 182 18.05 -11.40 7.23
C ALA A 182 18.09 -10.19 6.26
N THR A 183 18.99 -9.27 6.59
CA THR A 183 19.60 -8.14 5.83
C THR A 183 18.72 -7.10 5.12
N GLU A 184 17.58 -7.45 4.53
CA GLU A 184 16.74 -6.49 3.79
C GLU A 184 15.39 -6.27 4.49
N THR A 185 15.11 -5.02 4.88
CA THR A 185 13.94 -4.63 5.69
C THR A 185 12.76 -4.14 4.83
N TYR A 186 12.67 -4.59 3.58
CA TYR A 186 11.62 -4.17 2.64
C TYR A 186 11.12 -5.32 1.75
N GLY A 187 9.82 -5.28 1.42
CA GLY A 187 9.13 -6.25 0.56
C GLY A 187 9.04 -5.83 -0.92
N ASN A 188 9.41 -4.58 -1.22
CA ASN A 188 9.74 -4.08 -2.57
C ASN A 188 10.79 -2.97 -2.45
N LEU A 189 11.61 -2.83 -3.49
CA LEU A 189 12.49 -1.68 -3.65
C LEU A 189 12.09 -0.91 -4.92
N LEU A 190 11.81 0.38 -4.76
CA LEU A 190 11.65 1.33 -5.87
C LEU A 190 12.84 2.29 -5.86
N THR A 191 13.67 2.23 -6.90
CA THR A 191 14.76 3.18 -7.14
C THR A 191 14.39 4.09 -8.31
N VAL A 192 14.52 5.40 -8.11
CA VAL A 192 14.37 6.41 -9.17
C VAL A 192 15.57 7.34 -9.09
N THR A 193 16.46 7.27 -10.08
CA THR A 193 17.68 8.12 -10.10
C THR A 193 17.33 9.60 -10.24
N GLY A 194 16.33 9.91 -11.09
CA GLY A 194 15.84 11.26 -11.30
C GLY A 194 14.74 11.68 -10.30
N GLN A 195 13.76 12.42 -10.80
CA GLN A 195 12.61 12.85 -10.00
C GLN A 195 11.48 11.81 -10.07
N LEU A 196 10.92 11.50 -8.90
CA LEU A 196 9.55 10.97 -8.79
C LEU A 196 8.58 12.15 -8.69
N TRP A 197 7.71 12.29 -9.69
CA TRP A 197 6.68 13.32 -9.74
C TRP A 197 5.28 12.68 -9.67
N VAL A 198 4.54 13.02 -8.61
CA VAL A 198 3.12 12.69 -8.43
C VAL A 198 2.30 13.96 -8.62
N ALA A 199 1.68 14.09 -9.79
CA ALA A 199 0.83 15.23 -10.12
C ALA A 199 -0.56 15.11 -9.44
N ALA A 200 -1.35 16.17 -9.56
CA ALA A 200 -2.75 16.19 -9.10
C ALA A 200 -3.54 14.98 -9.61
N ASN A 201 -4.41 14.43 -8.75
CA ASN A 201 -5.24 13.25 -8.98
C ASN A 201 -4.50 11.92 -9.21
N SER A 202 -3.17 11.92 -9.10
CA SER A 202 -2.35 10.70 -9.21
C SER A 202 -1.91 10.19 -7.84
N TRP A 203 -1.75 8.87 -7.73
CA TRP A 203 -1.52 8.22 -6.43
C TRP A 203 -0.53 7.06 -6.48
N ILE A 204 0.30 6.97 -5.45
CA ILE A 204 1.10 5.78 -5.14
C ILE A 204 0.47 5.05 -3.97
N TYR A 205 0.32 3.73 -4.07
CA TYR A 205 -0.26 2.87 -3.05
C TYR A 205 0.77 1.81 -2.61
N PRO A 206 1.60 2.09 -1.59
CA PRO A 206 2.39 1.06 -0.95
C PRO A 206 1.47 0.18 -0.08
N VAL A 207 1.42 -1.12 -0.37
CA VAL A 207 0.58 -2.09 0.34
C VAL A 207 1.47 -3.04 1.12
N SER A 208 1.54 -2.89 2.44
CA SER A 208 2.35 -3.76 3.28
C SER A 208 1.83 -5.20 3.26
N HIS A 209 2.71 -6.16 3.51
CA HIS A 209 2.32 -7.54 3.67
C HIS A 209 1.41 -7.66 4.90
N PRO A 210 0.18 -8.17 4.77
CA PRO A 210 -0.90 -8.04 5.74
C PRO A 210 -0.70 -8.89 6.99
N ILE A 211 0.24 -9.85 6.94
CA ILE A 211 0.53 -10.79 8.02
C ILE A 211 1.94 -10.61 8.58
N ASN A 212 2.91 -10.17 7.77
CA ASN A 212 4.32 -10.08 8.18
C ASN A 212 4.81 -8.62 8.27
N GLY A 213 4.11 -7.69 7.64
CA GLY A 213 4.43 -6.27 7.68
C GLY A 213 5.47 -5.81 6.66
N GLY A 214 6.05 -6.72 5.87
CA GLY A 214 6.99 -6.36 4.80
C GLY A 214 6.45 -5.22 3.93
N SER A 215 7.25 -4.17 3.73
CA SER A 215 6.78 -2.89 3.18
C SER A 215 7.75 -2.33 2.14
N ALA A 216 7.30 -1.42 1.29
CA ALA A 216 8.14 -0.85 0.25
C ALA A 216 9.21 0.07 0.84
N PHE A 217 10.40 0.08 0.23
CA PHE A 217 11.37 1.14 0.40
C PHE A 217 11.57 1.89 -0.92
N MET A 218 11.48 3.22 -0.87
CA MET A 218 11.65 4.09 -2.03
C MET A 218 12.93 4.91 -1.87
N VAL A 219 13.83 4.80 -2.85
CA VAL A 219 15.07 5.59 -2.91
C VAL A 219 15.04 6.45 -4.16
N LEU A 220 15.04 7.77 -3.96
CA LEU A 220 14.72 8.73 -5.01
C LEU A 220 15.82 9.79 -5.15
N GLY A 221 16.08 10.27 -6.36
CA GLY A 221 16.89 11.46 -6.59
C GLY A 221 16.21 12.70 -6.05
N SER A 222 14.95 12.91 -6.42
CA SER A 222 14.08 13.98 -5.88
C SER A 222 12.62 13.53 -5.84
N LEU A 223 11.83 14.15 -4.97
CA LEU A 223 10.40 13.88 -4.86
C LEU A 223 9.61 15.18 -5.04
N ARG A 224 8.62 15.15 -5.92
CA ARG A 224 7.62 16.21 -6.08
C ARG A 224 6.23 15.60 -5.95
N VAL A 225 5.46 16.09 -4.98
CA VAL A 225 4.05 15.72 -4.79
C VAL A 225 3.22 17.00 -4.88
N ASP A 226 2.49 17.15 -5.98
CA ASP A 226 1.64 18.33 -6.20
C ASP A 226 0.36 18.25 -5.36
N SER A 227 -0.26 19.41 -5.12
CA SER A 227 -1.59 19.49 -4.52
C SER A 227 -2.61 18.64 -5.29
N GLY A 228 -3.45 17.91 -4.56
CA GLY A 228 -4.41 16.95 -5.12
C GLY A 228 -3.80 15.58 -5.52
N GLY A 229 -2.48 15.41 -5.47
CA GLY A 229 -1.78 14.14 -5.63
C GLY A 229 -1.25 13.59 -4.31
N GLY A 230 -0.78 12.33 -4.29
CA GLY A 230 -0.27 11.79 -3.04
C GLY A 230 0.27 10.36 -3.01
N ILE A 231 0.67 9.96 -1.81
CA ILE A 231 1.06 8.60 -1.44
C ILE A 231 0.11 8.14 -0.35
N ASP A 232 -0.63 7.05 -0.60
CA ASP A 232 -1.72 6.60 0.25
C ASP A 232 -1.52 5.16 0.71
N ALA A 233 -1.10 5.03 1.96
CA ALA A 233 -0.96 3.77 2.69
C ALA A 233 -2.14 3.54 3.67
N ASN A 234 -3.27 4.26 3.56
CA ASN A 234 -4.38 4.09 4.50
C ASN A 234 -4.90 2.66 4.51
N GLY A 235 -5.07 2.06 5.70
CA GLY A 235 -5.61 0.71 5.88
C GLY A 235 -4.85 -0.40 5.12
N ARG A 236 -3.58 -0.15 4.78
CA ARG A 236 -2.71 -1.04 3.98
C ARG A 236 -1.57 -1.65 4.80
N GLY A 237 -1.75 -1.75 6.11
CA GLY A 237 -0.86 -2.40 7.06
C GLY A 237 -1.31 -3.82 7.39
N PHE A 238 -1.14 -4.24 8.65
CA PHE A 238 -1.64 -5.53 9.10
C PHE A 238 -3.18 -5.59 9.00
N VAL A 239 -3.70 -6.74 8.59
CA VAL A 239 -5.14 -6.99 8.44
C VAL A 239 -5.67 -7.91 9.54
N LYS A 240 -6.90 -8.41 9.40
CA LYS A 240 -7.52 -9.38 10.30
C LYS A 240 -7.12 -10.85 10.02
N LYS A 241 -7.25 -11.74 11.01
CA LYS A 241 -7.32 -13.20 10.79
C LYS A 241 -8.44 -13.85 11.62
N GLY A 242 -9.55 -14.23 10.99
CA GLY A 242 -10.62 -14.99 11.66
C GLY A 242 -11.25 -14.25 12.86
N ALA A 243 -12.22 -14.85 13.55
CA ALA A 243 -13.01 -14.18 14.60
C ALA A 243 -12.25 -13.98 15.94
N THR A 244 -11.06 -13.40 15.92
CA THR A 244 -10.16 -13.26 17.08
C THR A 244 -9.39 -11.94 17.07
N ALA A 245 -8.25 -11.87 17.79
CA ALA A 245 -7.37 -10.72 17.91
C ALA A 245 -6.89 -10.17 16.54
N GLY A 246 -6.59 -8.87 16.51
CA GLY A 246 -5.98 -8.22 15.36
C GLY A 246 -4.57 -8.72 15.06
N LEU A 247 -4.08 -8.53 13.82
CA LEU A 247 -2.70 -8.87 13.46
C LEU A 247 -1.73 -7.70 13.68
N GLY A 248 -0.46 -8.07 13.71
CA GLY A 248 0.69 -7.20 13.96
C GLY A 248 1.04 -7.12 15.45
N PRO A 249 2.23 -6.59 15.80
CA PRO A 249 2.73 -6.59 17.19
C PRO A 249 1.84 -5.86 18.20
N GLY A 250 1.02 -4.91 17.74
CA GLY A 250 0.03 -4.19 18.54
C GLY A 250 -1.41 -4.54 18.13
N GLY A 251 -1.69 -5.77 17.72
CA GLY A 251 -3.04 -6.21 17.39
C GLY A 251 -4.00 -6.05 18.57
N GLY A 252 -5.19 -5.51 18.34
CA GLY A 252 -6.22 -5.42 19.38
C GLY A 252 -6.66 -6.80 19.87
N LEU A 253 -6.99 -6.95 21.16
CA LEU A 253 -7.43 -8.24 21.73
C LEU A 253 -8.94 -8.41 21.65
N ASN A 254 -9.39 -9.67 21.53
CA ASN A 254 -10.78 -10.09 21.72
C ASN A 254 -10.78 -11.44 22.47
N PRO A 255 -11.46 -11.56 23.64
CA PRO A 255 -11.47 -12.79 24.42
C PRO A 255 -12.46 -13.86 23.96
N ASN A 256 -13.05 -13.71 22.77
CA ASN A 256 -13.91 -14.71 22.14
C ASN A 256 -15.22 -15.01 22.91
N SER A 257 -15.61 -14.17 23.88
CA SER A 257 -16.76 -14.40 24.77
C SER A 257 -17.82 -13.28 24.76
N SER A 258 -17.62 -12.19 24.00
CA SER A 258 -18.65 -11.15 23.84
C SER A 258 -18.61 -10.49 22.46
N PRO A 259 -19.78 -10.29 21.81
CA PRO A 259 -19.90 -9.65 20.51
C PRO A 259 -19.44 -8.19 20.47
N THR A 260 -19.26 -7.55 21.63
CA THR A 260 -19.08 -6.09 21.70
C THR A 260 -17.70 -5.67 22.19
N ASN A 261 -16.81 -6.61 22.54
CA ASN A 261 -15.55 -6.34 23.23
C ASN A 261 -14.32 -6.50 22.32
N CYS A 262 -14.14 -5.58 21.37
CA CYS A 262 -13.00 -5.59 20.46
C CYS A 262 -12.01 -4.47 20.79
N GLY A 263 -10.76 -4.80 21.15
CA GLY A 263 -9.71 -3.80 21.34
C GLY A 263 -9.26 -3.14 20.03
N GLY A 264 -8.89 -1.87 20.09
CA GLY A 264 -8.31 -1.14 18.95
C GLY A 264 -6.87 -1.56 18.69
N GLY A 265 -6.41 -1.46 17.44
CA GLY A 265 -5.01 -1.71 17.12
C GLY A 265 -4.12 -0.59 17.68
N GLY A 266 -2.88 -0.91 18.06
CA GLY A 266 -1.87 0.05 18.51
C GLY A 266 -0.65 0.06 17.61
N TYR A 267 -0.09 1.24 17.35
CA TYR A 267 1.20 1.46 16.67
C TYR A 267 1.54 2.93 16.85
N GLY A 268 2.69 3.31 17.40
CA GLY A 268 2.95 4.70 17.80
C GLY A 268 2.25 5.09 19.10
N GLY A 269 0.93 5.09 19.08
CA GLY A 269 0.02 5.19 20.22
C GLY A 269 -0.65 3.85 20.50
N ALA A 270 -0.99 3.61 21.76
CA ALA A 270 -1.77 2.44 22.17
C ALA A 270 -3.20 2.54 21.63
N GLY A 271 -3.75 1.41 21.19
CA GLY A 271 -5.16 1.28 20.84
C GLY A 271 -6.03 1.38 22.09
N GLY A 272 -7.27 1.84 21.92
CA GLY A 272 -8.24 1.85 23.00
C GLY A 272 -8.58 0.42 23.42
N GLY A 273 -8.80 0.23 24.71
CA GLY A 273 -9.20 -1.03 25.29
C GLY A 273 -9.31 -0.93 26.81
N TRP A 274 -9.73 -2.02 27.43
CA TRP A 274 -9.72 -2.14 28.88
C TRP A 274 -8.29 -2.31 29.40
N PRO A 275 -8.04 -2.09 30.71
CA PRO A 275 -6.70 -2.15 31.28
C PRO A 275 -5.95 -3.43 30.88
N VAL A 276 -4.64 -3.30 30.67
CA VAL A 276 -3.73 -4.40 30.35
C VAL A 276 -3.87 -5.49 31.41
N GLY A 277 -4.02 -6.75 31.00
CA GLY A 277 -4.28 -7.89 31.90
C GLY A 277 -5.76 -8.27 32.02
N THR A 278 -6.67 -7.47 31.48
CA THR A 278 -8.05 -7.90 31.23
C THR A 278 -8.17 -8.59 29.87
N ASN A 279 -9.20 -9.41 29.73
CA ASN A 279 -9.51 -10.18 28.53
C ASN A 279 -9.75 -9.32 27.24
N VAL A 280 -9.80 -7.98 27.33
CA VAL A 280 -10.17 -7.05 26.22
C VAL A 280 -9.19 -5.86 26.13
N GLY A 281 -7.89 -6.15 26.05
CA GLY A 281 -6.85 -5.14 25.96
C GLY A 281 -6.77 -4.46 24.59
N GLY A 282 -6.47 -3.15 24.59
CA GLY A 282 -6.06 -2.43 23.38
C GLY A 282 -4.65 -2.84 22.94
N GLY A 283 -4.36 -2.64 21.66
CA GLY A 283 -3.04 -2.92 21.11
C GLY A 283 -1.95 -2.05 21.73
N VAL A 284 -0.79 -2.65 22.03
CA VAL A 284 0.37 -1.93 22.55
C VAL A 284 1.09 -1.12 21.47
N THR A 285 1.90 -0.14 21.88
CA THR A 285 2.82 0.56 20.98
C THR A 285 4.02 -0.33 20.63
N TYR A 286 4.53 -0.24 19.39
CA TYR A 286 5.76 -0.92 18.96
C TYR A 286 6.49 -0.12 17.87
N GLY A 287 7.68 -0.58 17.47
CA GLY A 287 8.52 0.05 16.46
C GLY A 287 9.23 1.32 16.95
N SER A 288 10.12 1.85 16.11
CA SER A 288 10.90 3.05 16.43
C SER A 288 10.14 4.35 16.07
N SER A 289 10.15 5.33 16.99
CA SER A 289 9.54 6.65 16.77
C SER A 289 10.28 7.50 15.74
N ASN A 290 11.60 7.30 15.59
CA ASN A 290 12.44 8.10 14.70
C ASN A 290 12.90 7.33 13.46
N ALA A 291 12.66 6.02 13.38
CA ALA A 291 12.95 5.19 12.22
C ALA A 291 11.92 4.06 12.07
N PRO A 292 10.62 4.38 11.85
CA PRO A 292 9.60 3.35 11.69
C PRO A 292 9.88 2.50 10.43
N ILE A 293 9.92 1.17 10.60
CA ILE A 293 10.09 0.21 9.51
C ILE A 293 8.92 -0.78 9.39
N GLU A 294 7.99 -0.73 10.34
CA GLU A 294 6.83 -1.59 10.41
C GLU A 294 5.54 -0.81 10.07
N PRO A 295 4.54 -1.45 9.46
CA PRO A 295 3.21 -0.87 9.33
C PRO A 295 2.44 -0.99 10.65
N GLY A 296 1.29 -0.33 10.73
CA GLY A 296 0.37 -0.39 11.86
C GLY A 296 -0.42 -1.69 11.94
N SER A 297 -0.87 -2.00 13.16
CA SER A 297 -1.68 -3.15 13.54
C SER A 297 -3.17 -2.95 13.30
N SER A 298 -3.88 -4.06 13.04
CA SER A 298 -5.35 -4.05 12.95
C SER A 298 -6.01 -4.01 14.32
N GLY A 299 -7.25 -3.54 14.37
CA GLY A 299 -8.14 -3.77 15.51
C GLY A 299 -8.54 -5.24 15.63
N ALA A 300 -9.19 -5.59 16.74
CA ALA A 300 -9.85 -6.88 16.91
C ALA A 300 -11.22 -6.90 16.23
N GLN A 301 -11.72 -8.09 15.92
CA GLN A 301 -13.07 -8.28 15.37
C GLN A 301 -13.85 -9.36 16.09
N TRP A 302 -15.17 -9.33 15.91
CA TRP A 302 -16.10 -10.40 16.25
C TRP A 302 -16.67 -11.07 14.98
N VAL A 303 -17.39 -12.19 15.11
CA VAL A 303 -17.76 -13.09 13.99
C VAL A 303 -18.48 -12.41 12.81
N ASN A 304 -19.23 -11.34 13.06
CA ASN A 304 -20.02 -10.66 12.03
C ASN A 304 -19.47 -9.28 11.64
N GLY A 305 -18.44 -8.78 12.31
CA GLY A 305 -17.84 -7.49 12.02
C GLY A 305 -16.56 -7.55 11.19
N ILE A 306 -16.03 -6.39 10.81
CA ILE A 306 -14.76 -6.22 10.10
C ILE A 306 -13.91 -5.21 10.85
N ALA A 307 -12.77 -5.68 11.38
CA ALA A 307 -11.78 -4.81 12.00
C ALA A 307 -11.19 -3.79 11.05
N GLY A 308 -10.92 -2.61 11.59
CA GLY A 308 -10.09 -1.63 10.93
C GLY A 308 -8.68 -2.19 10.73
N PHE A 309 -8.20 -2.18 9.49
CA PHE A 309 -6.83 -2.59 9.18
C PHE A 309 -5.85 -1.53 9.66
N GLY A 310 -4.62 -1.92 9.99
CA GLY A 310 -3.60 -0.92 10.31
C GLY A 310 -3.24 -0.07 9.10
N GLY A 311 -2.73 1.14 9.33
CA GLY A 311 -2.09 1.94 8.29
C GLY A 311 -0.83 1.24 7.77
N GLY A 312 -0.52 1.38 6.49
CA GLY A 312 0.70 0.84 5.89
C GLY A 312 1.94 1.64 6.25
N LEU A 313 3.05 1.38 5.55
CA LEU A 313 4.29 2.14 5.71
C LEU A 313 4.61 2.92 4.43
N VAL A 314 4.86 4.22 4.59
CA VAL A 314 5.50 5.06 3.57
C VAL A 314 6.95 5.30 4.01
N ARG A 315 7.91 4.60 3.38
CA ARG A 315 9.34 4.71 3.71
C ARG A 315 10.13 5.23 2.51
N ILE A 316 10.64 6.45 2.63
CA ILE A 316 11.27 7.18 1.53
C ILE A 316 12.63 7.75 1.97
N GLN A 317 13.66 7.49 1.17
CA GLN A 317 14.91 8.24 1.20
C GLN A 317 15.05 9.03 -0.10
N VAL A 318 15.28 10.33 0.02
CA VAL A 318 15.47 11.25 -1.09
C VAL A 318 16.86 11.86 -1.00
N ASN A 319 17.66 11.72 -2.05
CA ASN A 319 19.04 12.18 -2.05
C ASN A 319 19.12 13.72 -2.07
N ASN A 320 18.23 14.38 -2.80
CA ASN A 320 18.20 15.83 -2.95
C ASN A 320 16.97 16.45 -2.27
N SER A 321 16.04 16.99 -3.04
CA SER A 321 14.93 17.81 -2.54
C SER A 321 13.59 17.09 -2.56
N VAL A 322 12.76 17.44 -1.59
CA VAL A 322 11.35 17.10 -1.50
C VAL A 322 10.54 18.40 -1.59
N GLN A 323 9.70 18.51 -2.62
CA GLN A 323 8.62 19.48 -2.70
C GLN A 323 7.31 18.74 -2.45
N HIS A 324 6.67 18.99 -1.30
CA HIS A 324 5.45 18.31 -0.89
C HIS A 324 4.33 19.31 -0.65
N ASP A 325 3.38 19.37 -1.58
CA ASP A 325 2.17 20.20 -1.52
C ASP A 325 0.88 19.34 -1.52
N GLY A 326 1.01 18.02 -1.68
CA GLY A 326 -0.09 17.07 -1.70
C GLY A 326 -0.33 16.36 -0.37
N LEU A 327 -0.70 15.07 -0.45
CA LEU A 327 -1.05 14.25 0.72
C LEU A 327 -0.20 12.98 0.82
N ILE A 328 0.51 12.81 1.93
CA ILE A 328 1.20 11.56 2.27
C ILE A 328 0.53 11.01 3.53
N ARG A 329 -0.09 9.83 3.45
CA ARG A 329 -0.89 9.28 4.54
C ARG A 329 -0.76 7.78 4.75
N ALA A 330 -0.89 7.38 6.00
CA ALA A 330 -0.86 6.02 6.49
C ALA A 330 -1.86 5.86 7.64
N ASN A 331 -3.08 6.36 7.50
CA ASN A 331 -4.11 6.26 8.55
C ASN A 331 -4.59 4.81 8.71
N GLY A 332 -5.10 4.50 9.91
CA GLY A 332 -5.84 3.27 10.16
C GLY A 332 -7.07 3.16 9.26
N GLY A 333 -7.43 1.93 8.92
CA GLY A 333 -8.62 1.59 8.17
C GLY A 333 -9.88 1.67 9.04
N THR A 334 -10.95 2.21 8.46
CA THR A 334 -12.26 2.29 9.11
C THR A 334 -12.85 0.87 9.30
N PRO A 335 -13.30 0.52 10.51
CA PRO A 335 -13.99 -0.75 10.76
C PRO A 335 -15.44 -0.73 10.30
N TYR A 336 -16.06 -1.91 10.27
CA TYR A 336 -17.51 -2.11 10.20
C TYR A 336 -17.94 -2.96 11.41
N ASP A 337 -18.74 -2.39 12.29
CA ASP A 337 -19.22 -3.04 13.53
C ASP A 337 -18.10 -3.61 14.45
N THR A 338 -16.90 -3.02 14.46
CA THR A 338 -15.81 -3.40 15.39
C THR A 338 -14.85 -2.22 15.72
N ALA A 339 -13.71 -2.53 16.33
CA ALA A 339 -12.62 -1.63 16.68
C ALA A 339 -11.79 -1.11 15.50
N GLY A 340 -11.26 0.10 15.67
CA GLY A 340 -10.42 0.77 14.68
C GLY A 340 -9.00 0.19 14.57
N GLY A 341 -8.44 0.26 13.36
CA GLY A 341 -7.03 -0.02 13.13
C GLY A 341 -6.13 1.14 13.54
N SER A 342 -4.90 0.84 13.93
CA SER A 342 -3.92 1.89 14.24
C SER A 342 -3.46 2.63 12.99
N GLY A 343 -2.96 3.85 13.18
CA GLY A 343 -2.15 4.53 12.16
C GLY A 343 -0.91 3.70 11.82
N GLY A 344 -0.30 3.99 10.68
CA GLY A 344 0.90 3.34 10.17
C GLY A 344 2.14 4.22 10.31
N GLY A 345 3.16 3.91 9.52
CA GLY A 345 4.45 4.60 9.55
C GLY A 345 4.63 5.55 8.36
N ILE A 346 5.19 6.72 8.61
CA ILE A 346 5.76 7.60 7.60
C ILE A 346 7.20 7.89 7.99
N TYR A 347 8.15 7.46 7.16
CA TYR A 347 9.56 7.80 7.27
C TYR A 347 9.99 8.54 6.01
N LEU A 348 10.46 9.77 6.18
CA LEU A 348 11.07 10.56 5.12
C LEU A 348 12.45 11.01 5.56
N ARG A 349 13.47 10.71 4.76
CA ARG A 349 14.81 11.26 4.91
C ARG A 349 15.17 12.04 3.64
N CYS A 350 15.58 13.30 3.78
CA CYS A 350 15.94 14.14 2.63
C CYS A 350 17.00 15.18 2.97
N ARG A 351 17.62 15.77 1.94
CA ARG A 351 18.49 16.94 2.13
C ARG A 351 17.67 18.21 2.37
N SER A 352 16.65 18.46 1.56
CA SER A 352 15.78 19.64 1.72
C SER A 352 14.31 19.27 1.63
N LEU A 353 13.49 19.83 2.53
CA LEU A 353 12.04 19.67 2.56
C LEU A 353 11.34 21.03 2.41
N SER A 354 10.41 21.13 1.48
CA SER A 354 9.68 22.34 1.14
C SER A 354 8.21 22.02 0.78
N GLY A 355 7.37 23.06 0.73
CA GLY A 355 5.94 22.97 0.44
C GLY A 355 5.04 23.09 1.67
N ALA A 356 3.74 22.89 1.44
CA ALA A 356 2.69 23.03 2.46
C ALA A 356 1.74 21.82 2.54
N GLY A 357 2.17 20.68 2.03
CA GLY A 357 1.39 19.44 1.99
C GLY A 357 1.11 18.86 3.38
N THR A 358 0.37 17.76 3.41
CA THR A 358 -0.11 17.12 4.64
C THR A 358 0.57 15.77 4.87
N PHE A 359 0.90 15.47 6.13
CA PHE A 359 1.34 14.14 6.58
C PHE A 359 0.36 13.59 7.62
N GLN A 360 -0.17 12.38 7.41
CA GLN A 360 -1.12 11.78 8.37
C GLN A 360 -0.81 10.32 8.66
N ALA A 361 -0.79 9.95 9.92
CA ALA A 361 -0.83 8.56 10.36
C ALA A 361 -1.79 8.44 11.54
N ASN A 362 -3.04 8.86 11.37
CA ASN A 362 -4.04 8.83 12.42
C ASN A 362 -4.59 7.41 12.61
N GLY A 363 -4.96 7.05 13.85
CA GLY A 363 -5.74 5.86 14.13
C GLY A 363 -7.17 6.00 13.64
N ALA A 364 -7.80 4.88 13.28
CA ALA A 364 -9.21 4.88 12.90
C ALA A 364 -10.12 4.93 14.13
N ALA A 365 -11.23 5.67 14.03
CA ALA A 365 -12.30 5.56 14.99
C ALA A 365 -12.88 4.13 15.02
N ALA A 366 -13.41 3.73 16.16
CA ALA A 366 -14.22 2.52 16.24
C ALA A 366 -15.55 2.70 15.49
N ALA A 367 -16.19 1.58 15.13
CA ALA A 367 -17.59 1.62 14.70
C ALA A 367 -18.49 2.04 15.87
N ALA A 368 -19.71 2.49 15.57
CA ALA A 368 -20.68 2.84 16.59
C ALA A 368 -21.06 1.60 17.43
N GLY A 369 -20.95 1.71 18.75
CA GLY A 369 -21.27 0.62 19.67
C GLY A 369 -20.68 0.86 21.05
N ALA A 370 -21.40 0.42 22.09
CA ALA A 370 -21.12 0.82 23.47
C ALA A 370 -19.67 0.55 23.92
N THR A 371 -19.06 -0.53 23.43
CA THR A 371 -17.77 -1.08 23.88
C THR A 371 -16.75 -1.26 22.75
N PHE A 372 -16.90 -0.55 21.62
CA PHE A 372 -15.89 -0.56 20.55
C PHE A 372 -14.83 0.53 20.78
N HIS A 373 -13.59 0.19 20.49
CA HIS A 373 -12.43 1.02 20.83
C HIS A 373 -11.71 1.56 19.60
N GLY A 374 -11.20 2.79 19.69
CA GLY A 374 -10.47 3.44 18.61
C GLY A 374 -9.04 2.92 18.48
N GLY A 375 -8.48 2.97 17.27
CA GLY A 375 -7.08 2.60 17.02
C GLY A 375 -6.11 3.69 17.49
N GLY A 376 -4.90 3.31 17.90
CA GLY A 376 -3.84 4.26 18.26
C GLY A 376 -3.31 5.03 17.04
N GLY A 377 -2.85 6.26 17.27
CA GLY A 377 -2.21 7.07 16.22
C GLY A 377 -0.81 6.57 15.92
N GLY A 378 -0.38 6.62 14.66
CA GLY A 378 0.85 6.04 14.10
C GLY A 378 2.14 6.82 14.35
N ARG A 379 3.14 6.60 13.48
CA ARG A 379 4.47 7.21 13.61
C ARG A 379 4.83 8.01 12.38
N ILE A 380 5.26 9.26 12.57
CA ILE A 380 5.79 10.11 11.51
C ILE A 380 7.21 10.54 11.90
N ALA A 381 8.20 10.19 11.09
CA ALA A 381 9.60 10.60 11.28
C ALA A 381 10.10 11.32 10.03
N LEU A 382 10.46 12.59 10.19
CA LEU A 382 10.89 13.47 9.11
C LEU A 382 12.31 13.95 9.40
N TRP A 383 13.28 13.36 8.69
CA TRP A 383 14.69 13.69 8.75
C TRP A 383 15.06 14.62 7.59
N ARG A 384 15.59 15.79 7.93
CA ARG A 384 15.97 16.80 6.94
C ARG A 384 17.21 17.56 7.38
N MET A 385 18.02 17.96 6.41
CA MET A 385 19.19 18.83 6.65
C MET A 385 18.77 20.31 6.59
N TYR A 386 17.91 20.67 5.63
CA TYR A 386 17.31 21.99 5.49
C TYR A 386 15.78 21.87 5.32
N HIS A 387 15.01 22.87 5.75
CA HIS A 387 13.61 22.97 5.35
C HIS A 387 13.06 24.39 5.30
N THR A 388 12.10 24.58 4.38
CA THR A 388 11.17 25.72 4.32
C THR A 388 9.71 25.25 4.39
N PHE A 389 9.49 23.97 4.73
CA PHE A 389 8.15 23.39 4.89
C PHE A 389 7.35 24.12 5.97
N THR A 390 6.14 24.55 5.61
CA THR A 390 5.32 25.48 6.42
C THR A 390 4.05 24.86 7.00
N SER A 391 3.68 23.64 6.58
CA SER A 391 2.41 23.03 7.00
C SER A 391 2.39 22.66 8.47
N THR A 392 1.27 22.95 9.13
CA THR A 392 0.95 22.48 10.48
C THR A 392 0.17 21.16 10.47
N ASN A 393 -0.22 20.66 9.30
CA ASN A 393 -1.04 19.45 9.16
C ASN A 393 -0.17 18.18 9.13
N VAL A 394 0.52 17.96 10.25
CA VAL A 394 1.24 16.71 10.55
C VAL A 394 0.54 16.05 11.73
N THR A 395 -0.21 14.97 11.48
CA THR A 395 -1.13 14.41 12.50
C THR A 395 -0.90 12.92 12.73
N VAL A 396 -0.92 12.53 14.01
CA VAL A 396 -0.85 11.15 14.51
C VAL A 396 -1.91 10.91 15.58
N THR A 397 -3.12 11.41 15.37
CA THR A 397 -4.17 11.36 16.40
C THR A 397 -4.65 9.93 16.64
N GLY A 398 -4.96 9.58 17.88
CA GLY A 398 -5.72 8.37 18.19
C GLY A 398 -7.15 8.45 17.65
N GLY A 399 -7.72 7.30 17.31
CA GLY A 399 -9.10 7.16 16.85
C GLY A 399 -10.09 7.27 18.00
N ALA A 400 -11.27 7.82 17.73
CA ALA A 400 -12.34 7.95 18.71
C ALA A 400 -12.93 6.59 19.15
N ALA A 401 -13.49 6.56 20.36
CA ALA A 401 -14.30 5.45 20.85
C ALA A 401 -15.63 5.33 20.09
N GLY A 402 -16.20 4.13 20.07
CA GLY A 402 -17.50 3.87 19.41
C GLY A 402 -18.73 4.23 20.24
N GLY A 403 -18.58 4.42 21.55
CA GLY A 403 -19.67 4.65 22.49
C GLY A 403 -19.19 4.91 23.91
N ALA A 404 -20.11 5.10 24.85
CA ALA A 404 -19.83 5.60 26.21
C ALA A 404 -18.85 4.75 27.04
N GLN A 405 -18.79 3.44 26.80
CA GLN A 405 -17.87 2.54 27.51
C GLN A 405 -16.57 2.28 26.72
N GLY A 406 -16.56 2.60 25.42
CA GLY A 406 -15.40 2.51 24.57
C GLY A 406 -14.30 3.50 24.98
N LYS A 407 -13.08 3.18 24.59
CA LYS A 407 -11.90 4.01 24.83
C LYS A 407 -11.31 4.45 23.50
N ALA A 408 -10.92 5.72 23.43
CA ALA A 408 -10.19 6.24 22.29
C ALA A 408 -8.77 5.64 22.28
N GLY A 409 -8.18 5.55 21.10
CA GLY A 409 -6.74 5.32 20.98
C GLY A 409 -5.98 6.53 21.49
N THR A 410 -4.74 6.31 21.91
CA THR A 410 -3.81 7.39 22.25
C THR A 410 -3.13 7.93 21.00
N ASN A 411 -2.65 9.17 21.06
CA ASN A 411 -1.89 9.78 19.98
C ASN A 411 -0.55 9.06 19.80
N GLY A 412 -0.07 9.07 18.57
CA GLY A 412 1.22 8.52 18.18
C GLY A 412 2.38 9.50 18.34
N THR A 413 3.43 9.28 17.55
CA THR A 413 4.66 10.07 17.65
C THR A 413 4.97 10.81 16.36
N ILE A 414 5.31 12.11 16.49
CA ILE A 414 5.94 12.89 15.43
C ILE A 414 7.38 13.15 15.84
N PHE A 415 8.33 12.77 15.00
CA PHE A 415 9.74 13.02 15.15
C PHE A 415 10.24 13.95 14.05
N TRP A 416 10.78 15.10 14.46
CA TRP A 416 11.30 16.14 13.57
C TRP A 416 12.83 16.19 13.69
N GLY A 417 13.52 15.41 12.86
CA GLY A 417 14.94 15.11 12.98
C GLY A 417 15.83 15.98 12.11
N GLN A 418 16.86 16.59 12.68
CA GLN A 418 17.87 17.33 11.91
C GLN A 418 19.03 16.40 11.54
N ILE A 419 19.36 16.36 10.25
CA ILE A 419 20.58 15.72 9.76
C ILE A 419 21.69 16.76 9.84
N PRO A 420 22.80 16.50 10.57
CA PRO A 420 23.92 17.42 10.62
C PRO A 420 24.45 17.72 9.22
N VAL A 421 24.84 18.97 9.01
CA VAL A 421 25.50 19.35 7.75
C VAL A 421 26.87 18.66 7.72
N PRO A 422 27.34 18.11 6.58
CA PRO A 422 28.70 17.59 6.48
C PRO A 422 29.71 18.62 7.01
N GLY A 423 30.59 18.20 7.92
CA GLY A 423 31.53 19.09 8.62
C GLY A 423 31.03 19.65 9.96
N THR A 424 29.84 19.25 10.45
CA THR A 424 29.40 19.58 11.82
C THR A 424 30.15 18.72 12.83
N PHE A 425 30.94 19.33 13.72
CA PHE A 425 31.54 18.66 14.88
C PHE A 425 30.62 18.81 16.10
N PHE A 426 30.36 17.70 16.81
CA PHE A 426 29.70 17.76 18.11
C PHE A 426 30.77 17.98 19.18
N THR A 427 30.82 19.16 19.79
CA THR A 427 31.58 19.37 21.02
C THR A 427 30.68 18.97 22.19
N GLY A 428 30.96 17.85 22.84
CA GLY A 428 30.29 17.47 24.08
C GLY A 428 30.48 18.55 25.15
N LYS A 429 29.42 18.87 25.88
CA LYS A 429 29.53 19.59 27.15
C LYS A 429 29.49 18.59 28.30
#